data_AF-A0A257BAI1-F1
#
_entry.id   AF-A0A257BAI1-F1
#
_cell.length_a   1.000
_cell.length_b   1.000
_cell.length_c   1.000
_cell.angle_alpha   90.00
_cell.angle_beta   90.00
_cell.angle_gamma   90.00
#
_symmetry.space_group_name_H-M   'P 1'
#
loop_
_entity.id
_entity.type
_entity.pdbx_description
1 polymer ?
#
loop_
_entity_poly.entity_id
_entity_poly.type
_entity_poly.pdbx_seq_one_letter_code
_entity_poly.pdbx_strand_id
1 'polypeptide(L)'
;MSQYWLAPVPEAASAYRPAWLVECSLKFHSLRARIKHTDERRFLAWAPRGEGSPDWEAPPLDPAGLTDAQLWKSPPRELPHRLQGYLLDEGALSRHADELVAWLSRREKLRLWFNKQFDAFSEVGETRESFVGRLAESAADAIEDELAALTARVNLKLLQVQAAAERKGLGKHLPEAKLNEILNDRRQEFFSSITRLESLFSSGERLIVAAEDNQPLSQAVSDPDLHETLLHIEMDVRRQLNDLCTRCLEAASACDPFEVGLQPGQIVLLRKFVLWLPELGQA
;
A
#
# COMPACT_ATOMS: atom_id res chain seq x y z
N MET A 1 41.31 -3.09 -12.77
CA MET A 1 40.43 -3.38 -11.60
C MET A 1 40.67 -2.38 -10.48
N SER A 2 39.64 -1.63 -10.07
CA SER A 2 39.75 -0.68 -8.95
C SER A 2 39.69 -1.41 -7.61
N GLN A 3 40.47 -0.93 -6.63
CA GLN A 3 40.52 -1.46 -5.27
C GLN A 3 40.25 -0.35 -4.27
N TYR A 4 39.48 -0.65 -3.23
CA TYR A 4 39.14 0.28 -2.16
C TYR A 4 39.33 -0.40 -0.80
N TRP A 5 39.52 0.40 0.23
CA TRP A 5 39.60 -0.02 1.62
C TRP A 5 38.50 0.68 2.42
N LEU A 6 37.89 -0.06 3.35
CA LEU A 6 36.83 0.50 4.19
C LEU A 6 37.41 1.23 5.40
N ALA A 7 36.90 2.45 5.65
CA ALA A 7 37.11 3.21 6.87
C ALA A 7 35.79 3.44 7.63
N PRO A 8 35.78 3.57 8.97
CA PRO A 8 36.93 3.46 9.87
C PRO A 8 37.38 2.00 10.10
N VAL A 9 38.64 1.81 10.48
CA VAL A 9 39.21 0.50 10.79
C VAL A 9 39.10 0.26 12.30
N PRO A 10 38.38 -0.79 12.75
CA PRO A 10 38.28 -1.12 14.18
C PRO A 10 39.66 -1.37 14.81
N GLU A 11 39.84 -1.03 16.10
CA GLU A 11 41.12 -1.26 16.79
C GLU A 11 41.49 -2.73 16.84
N ALA A 12 40.48 -3.61 17.02
CA ALA A 12 40.59 -5.07 17.05
C ALA A 12 40.77 -5.71 15.66
N ALA A 13 40.85 -4.93 14.58
CA ALA A 13 41.12 -5.45 13.25
C ALA A 13 42.54 -6.02 13.17
N SER A 14 42.64 -7.26 12.70
CA SER A 14 43.92 -8.00 12.63
C SER A 14 44.48 -8.10 11.22
N ALA A 15 43.63 -8.04 10.20
CA ALA A 15 43.98 -8.16 8.79
C ALA A 15 42.90 -7.53 7.89
N TYR A 16 43.23 -7.30 6.62
CA TYR A 16 42.22 -7.06 5.58
C TYR A 16 41.87 -8.35 4.84
N ARG A 17 40.58 -8.55 4.59
CA ARG A 17 40.04 -9.62 3.77
C ARG A 17 39.31 -9.03 2.55
N PRO A 18 39.50 -9.58 1.34
CA PRO A 18 38.87 -9.04 0.13
C PRO A 18 37.40 -9.43 0.04
N ALA A 19 36.58 -8.50 -0.43
CA ALA A 19 35.18 -8.65 -0.77
C ALA A 19 34.90 -8.06 -2.15
N TRP A 20 33.89 -8.59 -2.83
CA TRP A 20 33.39 -8.05 -4.09
C TRP A 20 32.29 -7.05 -3.81
N LEU A 21 32.46 -5.82 -4.28
CA LEU A 21 31.44 -4.78 -4.24
C LEU A 21 30.99 -4.44 -5.65
N VAL A 22 29.69 -4.57 -5.89
CA VAL A 22 29.06 -4.30 -7.18
C VAL A 22 27.91 -3.32 -6.98
N GLU A 23 27.93 -2.24 -7.73
CA GLU A 23 26.86 -1.25 -7.76
C GLU A 23 25.99 -1.52 -8.99
N CYS A 24 24.69 -1.67 -8.79
CA CYS A 24 23.74 -2.03 -9.83
C CYS A 24 22.58 -1.03 -9.87
N SER A 25 22.09 -0.73 -11.08
CA SER A 25 20.82 -0.07 -11.32
C SER A 25 19.79 -1.12 -11.77
N LEU A 26 18.74 -1.31 -10.98
CA LEU A 26 17.66 -2.28 -11.17
C LEU A 26 16.45 -1.56 -11.79
N LYS A 27 16.09 -1.91 -13.03
CA LYS A 27 15.01 -1.24 -13.77
C LYS A 27 13.76 -2.10 -13.81
N PHE A 28 12.80 -1.81 -12.95
CA PHE A 28 11.49 -2.46 -12.97
C PHE A 28 10.59 -1.78 -14.00
N HIS A 29 10.22 -2.53 -15.03
CA HIS A 29 9.28 -2.06 -16.05
C HIS A 29 8.14 -3.04 -16.25
N SER A 30 6.91 -2.54 -16.11
CA SER A 30 5.69 -3.27 -16.43
C SER A 30 4.77 -2.39 -17.26
N LEU A 31 4.49 -2.81 -18.50
CA LEU A 31 3.52 -2.14 -19.37
C LEU A 31 2.11 -2.24 -18.80
N ARG A 32 1.77 -3.40 -18.22
CA ARG A 32 0.46 -3.65 -17.61
C ARG A 32 0.18 -2.69 -16.45
N ALA A 33 1.16 -2.52 -15.56
CA ALA A 33 1.04 -1.58 -14.44
C ALA A 33 1.45 -0.14 -14.80
N ARG A 34 1.86 0.11 -16.05
CA ARG A 34 2.39 1.40 -16.55
C ARG A 34 3.52 1.98 -15.69
N ILE A 35 4.31 1.13 -15.03
CA ILE A 35 5.38 1.53 -14.12
C ILE A 35 6.73 1.50 -14.82
N LYS A 36 7.53 2.53 -14.52
CA LYS A 36 8.96 2.63 -14.82
C LYS A 36 9.65 3.07 -13.52
N HIS A 37 10.21 2.12 -12.80
CA HIS A 37 10.92 2.37 -11.56
C HIS A 37 12.37 1.93 -11.69
N THR A 38 13.29 2.74 -11.18
CA THR A 38 14.71 2.44 -11.16
C THR A 38 15.21 2.58 -9.74
N ASP A 39 15.92 1.56 -9.27
CA ASP A 39 16.51 1.52 -7.93
C ASP A 39 18.02 1.26 -8.07
N GLU A 40 18.84 2.04 -7.37
CA GLU A 40 20.29 1.88 -7.37
C GLU A 40 20.73 1.24 -6.07
N ARG A 41 21.30 0.03 -6.15
CA ARG A 41 21.69 -0.77 -4.99
C ARG A 41 23.13 -1.20 -5.06
N ARG A 42 23.73 -1.36 -3.89
CA ARG A 42 25.04 -1.95 -3.71
C ARG A 42 24.90 -3.40 -3.22
N PHE A 43 25.73 -4.28 -3.76
CA PHE A 43 25.81 -5.68 -3.38
C PHE A 43 27.23 -6.00 -2.96
N LEU A 44 27.35 -6.66 -1.82
CA LEU A 44 28.64 -6.96 -1.19
C LEU A 44 28.67 -8.43 -0.82
N ALA A 45 29.73 -9.13 -1.20
CA ALA A 45 29.95 -10.51 -0.80
C ALA A 45 31.43 -10.74 -0.52
N TRP A 46 31.76 -11.67 0.37
CA TRP A 46 33.15 -12.09 0.53
C TRP A 46 33.68 -12.66 -0.79
N ALA A 47 34.92 -12.32 -1.14
CA ALA A 47 35.58 -12.99 -2.25
C ALA A 47 35.76 -14.47 -1.89
N PRO A 48 35.30 -15.41 -2.73
CA PRO A 48 35.47 -16.82 -2.47
C PRO A 48 36.96 -17.20 -2.59
N ARG A 49 37.36 -18.25 -1.89
CA ARG A 49 38.68 -18.86 -2.08
C ARG A 49 38.62 -19.81 -3.28
N GLY A 50 39.60 -19.73 -4.18
CA GLY A 50 39.62 -20.49 -5.42
C GLY A 50 38.50 -20.10 -6.38
N GLU A 51 37.92 -21.09 -7.06
CA GLU A 51 36.87 -20.90 -8.09
C GLU A 51 35.44 -21.00 -7.53
N GLY A 52 35.24 -20.84 -6.22
CA GLY A 52 33.90 -20.86 -5.63
C GLY A 52 33.04 -19.66 -6.06
N SER A 53 31.73 -19.73 -5.78
CA SER A 53 30.81 -18.60 -6.00
C SER A 53 30.69 -17.73 -4.73
N PRO A 54 30.53 -16.41 -4.84
CA PRO A 54 30.29 -15.52 -3.72
C PRO A 54 28.91 -15.79 -3.12
N ASP A 55 28.83 -15.74 -1.80
CA ASP A 55 27.55 -15.74 -1.09
C ASP A 55 27.02 -14.30 -0.98
N TRP A 56 26.09 -13.96 -1.86
CA TRP A 56 25.43 -12.65 -1.89
C TRP A 56 24.35 -12.49 -0.80
N GLU A 57 23.98 -13.56 -0.11
CA GLU A 57 22.93 -13.56 0.93
C GLU A 57 23.49 -13.27 2.32
N ALA A 58 24.76 -13.58 2.54
CA ALA A 58 25.49 -13.32 3.78
C ALA A 58 26.57 -12.25 3.57
N PRO A 59 26.18 -10.98 3.31
CA PRO A 59 27.15 -9.92 3.13
C PRO A 59 27.94 -9.68 4.44
N PRO A 60 29.22 -9.32 4.35
CA PRO A 60 30.03 -9.03 5.54
C PRO A 60 29.52 -7.89 6.41
N LEU A 61 28.79 -6.96 5.79
CA LEU A 61 28.18 -5.78 6.42
C LEU A 61 27.01 -5.35 5.53
N ASP A 62 26.15 -4.47 6.05
CA ASP A 62 25.03 -3.92 5.28
C ASP A 62 25.53 -3.00 4.14
N PRO A 63 25.34 -3.38 2.86
CA PRO A 63 25.81 -2.58 1.74
C PRO A 63 25.03 -1.27 1.56
N ALA A 64 23.82 -1.15 2.09
CA ALA A 64 23.02 0.08 2.01
C ALA A 64 23.60 1.21 2.88
N GLY A 65 24.22 0.84 4.01
CA GLY A 65 24.89 1.78 4.92
C GLY A 65 26.26 2.27 4.45
N LEU A 66 26.83 1.69 3.38
CA LEU A 66 28.12 2.12 2.84
C LEU A 66 27.99 3.47 2.14
N THR A 67 28.93 4.37 2.42
CA THR A 67 29.02 5.68 1.76
C THR A 67 30.34 5.83 1.02
N ASP A 68 30.37 6.60 -0.06
CA ASP A 68 31.59 6.83 -0.84
C ASP A 68 32.71 7.48 0.01
N ALA A 69 32.36 8.22 1.06
CA ALA A 69 33.32 8.80 2.00
C ALA A 69 34.09 7.76 2.82
N GLN A 70 33.54 6.55 2.97
CA GLN A 70 34.18 5.44 3.67
C GLN A 70 35.08 4.61 2.75
N LEU A 71 35.06 4.86 1.43
CA LEU A 71 35.81 4.10 0.42
C LEU A 71 37.14 4.80 0.09
N TRP A 72 38.22 4.28 0.65
CA TRP A 72 39.55 4.85 0.49
C TRP A 72 40.34 4.15 -0.61
N LYS A 73 41.16 4.89 -1.36
CA LYS A 73 42.02 4.33 -2.42
C LYS A 73 43.32 3.70 -1.90
N SER A 74 43.59 3.83 -0.60
CA SER A 74 44.74 3.30 0.10
C SER A 74 44.31 2.82 1.49
N PRO A 75 45.00 1.83 2.09
CA PRO A 75 44.67 1.34 3.42
C PRO A 75 44.73 2.47 4.47
N PRO A 76 43.68 2.69 5.27
CA PRO A 76 43.69 3.71 6.32
C PRO A 76 44.64 3.37 7.49
N ARG A 77 44.95 2.09 7.65
CA ARG A 77 45.86 1.53 8.67
C ARG A 77 46.65 0.40 8.06
N GLU A 78 47.94 0.34 8.37
CA GLU A 78 48.84 -0.76 7.97
C GLU A 78 48.46 -2.04 8.71
N LEU A 79 47.75 -2.95 8.02
CA LEU A 79 47.39 -4.29 8.48
C LEU A 79 47.77 -5.30 7.40
N PRO A 80 48.07 -6.56 7.76
CA PRO A 80 48.36 -7.60 6.78
C PRO A 80 47.14 -7.88 5.88
N HIS A 81 47.41 -8.17 4.61
CA HIS A 81 46.38 -8.49 3.62
C HIS A 81 46.29 -10.00 3.42
N ARG A 82 45.10 -10.58 3.61
CA ARG A 82 44.86 -11.99 3.30
C ARG A 82 44.68 -12.16 1.80
N LEU A 83 45.79 -12.37 1.09
CA LEU A 83 45.81 -12.58 -0.37
C LEU A 83 45.78 -14.05 -0.77
N GLN A 84 46.27 -14.95 0.09
CA GLN A 84 46.43 -16.36 -0.26
C GLN A 84 45.08 -17.03 -0.54
N GLY A 85 44.98 -17.65 -1.71
CA GLY A 85 43.83 -18.43 -2.13
C GLY A 85 42.67 -17.63 -2.72
N TYR A 86 42.77 -16.31 -2.88
CA TYR A 86 41.74 -15.50 -3.54
C TYR A 86 42.12 -15.21 -5.01
N LEU A 87 41.16 -15.37 -5.92
CA LEU A 87 41.31 -15.00 -7.33
C LEU A 87 40.78 -13.59 -7.54
N LEU A 88 41.66 -12.59 -7.36
CA LEU A 88 41.32 -11.16 -7.46
C LEU A 88 41.64 -10.59 -8.85
N ASP A 89 41.22 -11.27 -9.91
CA ASP A 89 41.37 -10.79 -11.28
C ASP A 89 40.06 -10.25 -11.87
N GLU A 90 40.17 -9.51 -12.96
CA GLU A 90 39.02 -8.87 -13.61
C GLU A 90 38.06 -9.89 -14.27
N GLY A 91 38.58 -11.07 -14.66
CA GLY A 91 37.77 -12.15 -15.20
C GLY A 91 36.88 -12.79 -14.14
N ALA A 92 37.44 -13.10 -12.97
CA ALA A 92 36.72 -13.60 -11.80
C ALA A 92 35.64 -12.62 -11.36
N LEU A 93 35.98 -11.32 -11.21
CA LEU A 93 35.00 -10.29 -10.87
C LEU A 93 33.86 -10.19 -11.89
N SER A 94 34.16 -10.29 -13.19
CA SER A 94 33.12 -10.23 -14.22
C SER A 94 32.19 -11.45 -14.17
N ARG A 95 32.75 -12.66 -14.02
CA ARG A 95 31.95 -13.89 -13.83
C ARG A 95 31.03 -13.79 -12.62
N HIS A 96 31.55 -13.32 -11.49
CA HIS A 96 30.76 -13.16 -10.27
C HIS A 96 29.70 -12.05 -10.38
N ALA A 97 29.96 -11.01 -11.16
CA ALA A 97 28.95 -10.00 -11.47
C ALA A 97 27.82 -10.57 -12.35
N ASP A 98 28.14 -11.45 -13.31
CA ASP A 98 27.13 -12.15 -14.10
C ASP A 98 26.30 -13.12 -13.24
N GLU A 99 26.94 -13.81 -12.29
CA GLU A 99 26.26 -14.64 -11.28
C GLU A 99 25.31 -13.79 -10.42
N LEU A 100 25.73 -12.61 -10.00
CA LEU A 100 24.88 -11.66 -9.27
C LEU A 100 23.67 -11.24 -10.11
N VAL A 101 23.86 -10.91 -11.39
CA VAL A 101 22.74 -10.57 -12.31
C VAL A 101 21.74 -11.74 -12.39
N ALA A 102 22.24 -12.97 -12.54
CA ALA A 102 21.39 -14.16 -12.58
C ALA A 102 20.64 -14.36 -11.24
N TRP A 103 21.31 -14.17 -10.11
CA TRP A 103 20.71 -14.26 -8.78
C TRP A 103 19.62 -13.20 -8.57
N LEU A 104 19.91 -11.93 -8.91
CA LEU A 104 18.95 -10.82 -8.82
C LEU A 104 17.72 -11.06 -9.68
N SER A 105 17.89 -11.53 -10.92
CA SER A 105 16.76 -11.79 -11.82
C SER A 105 15.77 -12.85 -11.30
N ARG A 106 16.23 -13.76 -10.44
CA ARG A 106 15.41 -14.84 -9.86
C ARG A 106 14.74 -14.42 -8.55
N ARG A 107 15.41 -13.57 -7.77
CA ARG A 107 15.03 -13.24 -6.39
C ARG A 107 14.34 -11.89 -6.28
N GLU A 108 14.81 -10.89 -7.00
CA GLU A 108 14.28 -9.53 -6.92
C GLU A 108 12.97 -9.39 -7.69
N LYS A 109 11.96 -8.94 -6.95
CA LYS A 109 10.63 -8.66 -7.48
C LYS A 109 10.10 -7.39 -6.85
N LEU A 110 9.57 -6.51 -7.68
CA LEU A 110 8.82 -5.36 -7.21
C LEU A 110 7.38 -5.81 -6.94
N ARG A 111 6.93 -5.67 -5.70
CA ARG A 111 5.56 -5.98 -5.29
C ARG A 111 4.70 -4.73 -5.35
N LEU A 112 3.53 -4.88 -5.95
CA LEU A 112 2.49 -3.87 -6.06
C LEU A 112 1.16 -4.50 -5.66
N TRP A 113 0.17 -3.68 -5.35
CA TRP A 113 -1.21 -4.12 -5.18
C TRP A 113 -1.99 -3.80 -6.44
N PHE A 114 -2.85 -4.72 -6.85
CA PHE A 114 -3.74 -4.56 -7.99
C PHE A 114 -5.18 -4.76 -7.54
N ASN A 115 -6.03 -3.80 -7.85
CA ASN A 115 -7.46 -3.94 -7.67
C ASN A 115 -8.14 -4.13 -9.03
N LYS A 116 -8.76 -5.30 -9.22
CA LYS A 116 -9.40 -5.65 -10.49
C LYS A 116 -10.66 -4.84 -10.77
N GLN A 117 -11.38 -4.42 -9.74
CA GLN A 117 -12.66 -3.71 -9.91
C GLN A 117 -12.44 -2.29 -10.43
N PHE A 118 -11.38 -1.63 -9.95
CA PHE A 118 -10.99 -0.29 -10.37
C PHE A 118 -9.91 -0.26 -11.46
N ASP A 119 -9.45 -1.44 -11.93
CA ASP A 119 -8.30 -1.61 -12.84
C ASP A 119 -7.08 -0.75 -12.45
N ALA A 120 -6.81 -0.71 -11.14
CA ALA A 120 -5.86 0.22 -10.54
C ALA A 120 -4.69 -0.52 -9.89
N PHE A 121 -3.51 0.11 -9.96
CA PHE A 121 -2.28 -0.37 -9.32
C PHE A 121 -1.83 0.58 -8.21
N SER A 122 -1.20 0.02 -7.19
CA SER A 122 -0.53 0.80 -6.15
C SER A 122 0.73 1.47 -6.68
N GLU A 123 1.17 2.50 -5.98
CA GLU A 123 2.49 3.09 -6.18
C GLU A 123 3.59 2.18 -5.62
N VAL A 124 4.84 2.48 -5.99
CA VAL A 124 6.01 1.73 -5.53
C VAL A 124 6.24 1.99 -4.04
N GLY A 125 6.21 0.93 -3.24
CA GLY A 125 6.39 1.02 -1.78
C GLY A 125 5.12 1.46 -1.02
N GLU A 126 4.01 1.67 -1.72
CA GLU A 126 2.72 1.98 -1.10
C GLU A 126 2.23 0.78 -0.26
N THR A 127 1.78 1.06 0.96
CA THR A 127 1.19 0.03 1.83
C THR A 127 -0.19 -0.37 1.31
N ARG A 128 -0.65 -1.58 1.66
CA ARG A 128 -1.98 -2.04 1.26
C ARG A 128 -3.07 -1.11 1.78
N GLU A 129 -2.91 -0.63 3.01
CA GLU A 129 -3.87 0.26 3.68
C GLU A 129 -3.98 1.60 2.96
N SER A 130 -2.85 2.20 2.57
CA SER A 130 -2.83 3.44 1.78
C SER A 130 -3.52 3.26 0.44
N PHE A 131 -3.20 2.17 -0.25
CA PHE A 131 -3.79 1.88 -1.55
C PHE A 131 -5.30 1.67 -1.48
N VAL A 132 -5.78 0.92 -0.49
CA VAL A 132 -7.21 0.71 -0.25
C VAL A 132 -7.91 2.03 0.11
N GLY A 133 -7.27 2.90 0.90
CA GLY A 133 -7.80 4.23 1.22
C GLY A 133 -8.02 5.07 -0.04
N ARG A 134 -7.00 5.16 -0.90
CA ARG A 134 -7.09 5.88 -2.19
C ARG A 134 -8.18 5.32 -3.11
N LEU A 135 -8.36 3.99 -3.11
CA LEU A 135 -9.44 3.35 -3.86
C LEU A 135 -10.81 3.62 -3.25
N ALA A 136 -10.93 3.68 -1.92
CA ALA A 136 -12.18 4.00 -1.24
C ALA A 136 -12.62 5.44 -1.53
N GLU A 137 -11.67 6.39 -1.57
CA GLU A 137 -11.94 7.77 -2.02
C GLU A 137 -12.44 7.80 -3.47
N SER A 138 -11.76 7.08 -4.38
CA SER A 138 -12.21 6.98 -5.78
C SER A 138 -13.57 6.27 -5.93
N ALA A 139 -13.87 5.32 -5.05
CA ALA A 139 -15.17 4.65 -5.00
C ALA A 139 -16.26 5.60 -4.48
N ALA A 140 -15.95 6.49 -3.54
CA ALA A 140 -16.88 7.48 -3.01
C ALA A 140 -17.42 8.38 -4.13
N ASP A 141 -16.54 8.83 -5.03
CA ASP A 141 -16.93 9.62 -6.21
C ASP A 141 -17.90 8.86 -7.13
N ALA A 142 -17.71 7.54 -7.29
CA ALA A 142 -18.60 6.70 -8.09
C ALA A 142 -19.95 6.41 -7.41
N ILE A 143 -19.99 6.44 -6.07
CA ILE A 143 -21.16 6.17 -5.25
C ILE A 143 -22.10 7.38 -5.17
N GLU A 144 -21.61 8.59 -5.41
CA GLU A 144 -22.41 9.83 -5.35
C GLU A 144 -23.68 9.74 -6.20
N ASP A 145 -23.59 9.17 -7.40
CA ASP A 145 -24.74 8.93 -8.29
C ASP A 145 -25.75 7.93 -7.71
N GLU A 146 -25.27 6.86 -7.06
CA GLU A 146 -26.14 5.87 -6.41
C GLU A 146 -26.81 6.44 -5.15
N LEU A 147 -26.11 7.30 -4.40
CA LEU A 147 -26.65 8.03 -3.26
C LEU A 147 -27.72 9.05 -3.69
N ALA A 148 -27.50 9.76 -4.79
CA ALA A 148 -28.49 10.67 -5.37
C ALA A 148 -29.75 9.90 -5.80
N ALA A 149 -29.59 8.72 -6.41
CA ALA A 149 -30.70 7.85 -6.78
C ALA A 149 -31.45 7.27 -5.55
N LEU A 150 -30.73 6.92 -4.48
CA LEU A 150 -31.33 6.52 -3.21
C LEU A 150 -32.15 7.68 -2.62
N THR A 151 -31.56 8.87 -2.54
CA THR A 151 -32.20 10.10 -2.09
C THR A 151 -33.51 10.39 -2.84
N ALA A 152 -33.49 10.28 -4.17
CA ALA A 152 -34.69 10.48 -4.98
C ALA A 152 -35.79 9.45 -4.64
N ARG A 153 -35.43 8.18 -4.43
CA ARG A 153 -36.38 7.13 -4.03
C ARG A 153 -36.97 7.38 -2.64
N VAL A 154 -36.17 7.84 -1.68
CA VAL A 154 -36.66 8.19 -0.34
C VAL A 154 -37.66 9.34 -0.41
N ASN A 155 -37.34 10.40 -1.14
CA ASN A 155 -38.26 11.53 -1.33
C ASN A 155 -39.59 11.06 -1.94
N LEU A 156 -39.56 10.16 -2.92
CA LEU A 156 -40.78 9.59 -3.51
C LEU A 156 -41.59 8.78 -2.49
N LYS A 157 -40.95 7.97 -1.65
CA LYS A 157 -41.64 7.21 -0.59
C LYS A 157 -42.27 8.14 0.45
N LEU A 158 -41.58 9.19 0.87
CA LEU A 158 -42.13 10.19 1.80
C LEU A 158 -43.34 10.94 1.19
N LEU A 159 -43.27 11.31 -0.10
CA LEU A 159 -44.40 11.91 -0.82
C LEU A 159 -45.59 10.94 -0.93
N GLN A 160 -45.35 9.64 -1.12
CA GLN A 160 -46.41 8.63 -1.12
C GLN A 160 -47.06 8.48 0.26
N VAL A 161 -46.28 8.56 1.34
CA VAL A 161 -46.80 8.57 2.72
C VAL A 161 -47.65 9.82 2.95
N GLN A 162 -47.20 10.99 2.51
CA GLN A 162 -47.96 12.24 2.58
C GLN A 162 -49.30 12.12 1.82
N ALA A 163 -49.27 11.66 0.58
CA ALA A 163 -50.49 11.46 -0.23
C ALA A 163 -51.42 10.38 0.36
N ALA A 164 -50.86 9.36 1.02
CA ALA A 164 -51.64 8.33 1.72
C ALA A 164 -52.28 8.87 3.02
N ALA A 165 -51.60 9.77 3.73
CA ALA A 165 -52.15 10.49 4.88
C ALA A 165 -53.36 11.34 4.46
N GLU A 166 -53.24 12.10 3.37
CA GLU A 166 -54.32 12.92 2.82
C GLU A 166 -55.53 12.10 2.32
N ARG A 167 -55.29 10.96 1.65
CA ARG A 167 -56.35 10.17 1.00
C ARG A 167 -57.00 9.11 1.89
N LYS A 168 -56.22 8.44 2.73
CA LYS A 168 -56.67 7.29 3.55
C LYS A 168 -56.90 7.67 5.02
N GLY A 169 -56.50 8.89 5.41
CA GLY A 169 -56.59 9.35 6.79
C GLY A 169 -55.56 8.70 7.72
N LEU A 170 -54.41 8.27 7.18
CA LEU A 170 -53.22 8.04 7.99
C LEU A 170 -52.86 9.37 8.68
N GLY A 171 -52.64 9.38 10.00
CA GLY A 171 -52.44 10.62 10.73
C GLY A 171 -53.73 11.42 10.97
N LYS A 172 -54.92 10.80 10.91
CA LYS A 172 -56.23 11.45 11.15
C LYS A 172 -56.33 12.27 12.45
N HIS A 173 -55.49 11.97 13.42
CA HIS A 173 -55.41 12.64 14.72
C HIS A 173 -54.34 13.73 14.80
N LEU A 174 -53.57 13.94 13.73
CA LEU A 174 -52.50 14.91 13.65
C LEU A 174 -52.93 16.11 12.77
N PRO A 175 -52.77 17.35 13.25
CA PRO A 175 -52.88 18.53 12.40
C PRO A 175 -51.91 18.42 11.22
N GLU A 176 -52.34 18.81 10.03
CA GLU A 176 -51.54 18.78 8.79
C GLU A 176 -50.18 19.47 8.95
N ALA A 177 -50.13 20.55 9.72
CA ALA A 177 -48.90 21.25 10.09
C ALA A 177 -47.91 20.36 10.87
N LYS A 178 -48.38 19.56 11.83
CA LYS A 178 -47.55 18.62 12.61
C LYS A 178 -47.08 17.44 11.77
N LEU A 179 -47.91 16.98 10.83
CA LEU A 179 -47.51 15.92 9.89
C LEU A 179 -46.35 16.40 9.00
N ASN A 180 -46.47 17.61 8.45
CA ASN A 180 -45.42 18.21 7.62
C ASN A 180 -44.13 18.49 8.42
N GLU A 181 -44.26 18.89 9.68
CA GLU A 181 -43.12 19.05 10.60
C GLU A 181 -42.39 17.71 10.82
N ILE A 182 -43.12 16.64 11.18
CA ILE A 182 -42.55 15.29 11.36
C ILE A 182 -41.88 14.79 10.08
N LEU A 183 -42.52 14.95 8.92
CA LEU A 183 -41.95 14.52 7.64
C LEU A 183 -40.69 15.31 7.28
N ASN A 184 -40.64 16.61 7.56
CA ASN A 184 -39.47 17.45 7.31
C ASN A 184 -38.32 17.13 8.28
N ASP A 185 -38.60 16.93 9.56
CA ASP A 185 -37.59 16.53 10.55
C ASP A 185 -36.96 15.21 10.15
N ARG A 186 -37.79 14.23 9.79
CA ARG A 186 -37.31 12.92 9.32
C ARG A 186 -36.51 13.04 8.04
N ARG A 187 -36.97 13.85 7.09
CA ARG A 187 -36.23 14.13 5.86
C ARG A 187 -34.85 14.74 6.15
N GLN A 188 -34.78 15.69 7.08
CA GLN A 188 -33.53 16.34 7.48
C GLN A 188 -32.58 15.37 8.21
N GLU A 189 -33.10 14.49 9.05
CA GLU A 189 -32.33 13.42 9.73
C GLU A 189 -31.82 12.34 8.77
N PHE A 190 -32.61 11.98 7.74
CA PHE A 190 -32.13 11.09 6.68
C PHE A 190 -30.99 11.72 5.90
N PHE A 191 -31.11 12.99 5.54
CA PHE A 191 -30.06 13.69 4.82
C PHE A 191 -28.80 13.89 5.65
N SER A 192 -28.93 14.20 6.93
CA SER A 192 -27.76 14.30 7.80
C SER A 192 -27.03 12.96 7.96
N SER A 193 -27.78 11.85 7.98
CA SER A 193 -27.20 10.50 8.00
C SER A 193 -26.44 10.18 6.71
N ILE A 194 -27.01 10.50 5.55
CA ILE A 194 -26.36 10.33 4.24
C ILE A 194 -25.08 11.18 4.14
N THR A 195 -25.16 12.47 4.48
CA THR A 195 -23.99 13.37 4.42
C THR A 195 -22.91 13.00 5.43
N ARG A 196 -23.27 12.48 6.61
CA ARG A 196 -22.30 11.96 7.58
C ARG A 196 -21.58 10.73 7.00
N LEU A 197 -22.28 9.88 6.28
CA LEU A 197 -21.69 8.70 5.64
C LEU A 197 -20.79 9.08 4.46
N GLU A 198 -21.20 10.02 3.60
CA GLU A 198 -20.32 10.64 2.59
C GLU A 198 -19.04 11.19 3.22
N SER A 199 -19.15 11.90 4.36
CA SER A 199 -17.98 12.44 5.06
C SER A 199 -17.04 11.37 5.61
N LEU A 200 -17.56 10.19 6.00
CA LEU A 200 -16.76 9.04 6.45
C LEU A 200 -16.04 8.35 5.29
N PHE A 201 -16.59 8.41 4.08
CA PHE A 201 -15.88 7.99 2.87
C PHE A 201 -14.77 8.97 2.49
N SER A 202 -15.04 10.28 2.54
CA SER A 202 -14.04 11.31 2.20
C SER A 202 -12.92 11.46 3.24
N SER A 203 -13.14 11.09 4.50
CA SER A 203 -12.13 11.27 5.57
C SER A 203 -11.13 10.12 5.68
N GLY A 204 -11.36 8.98 5.00
CA GLY A 204 -10.52 7.78 5.10
C GLY A 204 -10.47 7.17 6.50
N GLU A 205 -11.23 7.68 7.47
CA GLU A 205 -11.29 7.15 8.82
C GLU A 205 -12.14 5.87 8.84
N ARG A 206 -11.47 4.77 9.23
CA ARG A 206 -12.00 3.42 9.45
C ARG A 206 -13.54 3.34 9.51
N LEU A 207 -14.11 2.76 8.45
CA LEU A 207 -15.51 2.32 8.33
C LEU A 207 -15.85 1.17 9.31
N ILE A 208 -15.84 1.46 10.60
CA ILE A 208 -16.46 0.62 11.66
C ILE A 208 -17.82 1.22 12.08
N VAL A 209 -18.20 2.39 11.56
CA VAL A 209 -19.28 3.22 12.14
C VAL A 209 -20.70 2.81 11.74
N ALA A 210 -20.90 1.94 10.73
CA ALA A 210 -22.26 1.59 10.29
C ALA A 210 -23.07 0.76 11.32
N ALA A 211 -22.44 0.23 12.38
CA ALA A 211 -23.09 -0.66 13.34
C ALA A 211 -23.49 0.02 14.67
N GLU A 212 -22.80 1.05 15.13
CA GLU A 212 -22.89 1.49 16.54
C GLU A 212 -23.85 2.66 16.81
N ASP A 213 -24.12 3.54 15.84
CA ASP A 213 -25.12 4.64 15.97
C ASP A 213 -26.54 4.19 15.55
N ASN A 214 -26.85 2.90 15.70
CA ASN A 214 -28.12 2.27 15.33
C ASN A 214 -29.22 2.44 16.40
N GLN A 215 -29.39 3.63 16.97
CA GLN A 215 -30.59 3.90 17.75
C GLN A 215 -31.76 4.23 16.81
N PRO A 216 -32.92 3.55 16.97
CA PRO A 216 -34.14 4.00 16.31
C PRO A 216 -34.49 5.39 16.84
N LEU A 217 -34.80 6.30 15.91
CA LEU A 217 -35.12 7.69 16.21
C LEU A 217 -36.39 7.76 17.09
N SER A 218 -36.16 8.02 18.39
CA SER A 218 -37.12 7.89 19.49
C SER A 218 -38.10 9.07 19.60
N GLN A 219 -38.67 9.55 18.49
CA GLN A 219 -39.84 10.41 18.54
C GLN A 219 -41.10 9.56 18.39
N ALA A 220 -41.88 9.50 19.48
CA ALA A 220 -43.18 8.86 19.52
C ALA A 220 -44.15 9.62 18.60
N VAL A 221 -44.31 9.14 17.37
CA VAL A 221 -45.40 9.56 16.49
C VAL A 221 -46.69 9.06 17.13
N SER A 222 -47.65 9.96 17.36
CA SER A 222 -48.90 9.62 18.08
C SER A 222 -49.80 8.64 17.31
N ASP A 223 -49.55 8.46 16.02
CA ASP A 223 -50.24 7.51 15.15
C ASP A 223 -49.34 6.28 14.90
N PRO A 224 -49.73 5.08 15.37
CA PRO A 224 -48.93 3.87 15.27
C PRO A 224 -48.73 3.39 13.82
N ASP A 225 -49.71 3.58 12.95
CA ASP A 225 -49.65 3.11 11.56
C ASP A 225 -48.69 3.99 10.72
N LEU A 226 -48.73 5.31 10.98
CA LEU A 226 -47.77 6.26 10.40
C LEU A 226 -46.36 6.00 10.94
N HIS A 227 -46.23 5.73 12.24
CA HIS A 227 -44.95 5.39 12.86
C HIS A 227 -44.33 4.14 12.23
N GLU A 228 -45.10 3.07 12.10
CA GLU A 228 -44.64 1.80 11.52
C GLU A 228 -44.22 1.95 10.06
N THR A 229 -44.98 2.73 9.27
CA THR A 229 -44.66 3.01 7.87
C THR A 229 -43.34 3.78 7.74
N LEU A 230 -43.15 4.81 8.56
CA LEU A 230 -41.92 5.60 8.57
C LEU A 230 -40.72 4.78 9.04
N LEU A 231 -40.89 3.94 10.06
CA LEU A 231 -39.86 3.00 10.52
C LEU A 231 -39.47 2.00 9.42
N HIS A 232 -40.43 1.48 8.66
CA HIS A 232 -40.14 0.60 7.53
C HIS A 232 -39.32 1.29 6.44
N ILE A 233 -39.66 2.53 6.10
CA ILE A 233 -38.89 3.33 5.14
C ILE A 233 -37.48 3.56 5.68
N GLU A 234 -37.35 3.93 6.95
CA GLU A 234 -36.08 4.14 7.62
C GLU A 234 -35.18 2.90 7.57
N MET A 235 -35.71 1.75 7.97
CA MET A 235 -34.98 0.48 7.97
C MET A 235 -34.53 0.07 6.57
N ASP A 236 -35.37 0.26 5.56
CA ASP A 236 -35.04 -0.08 4.17
C ASP A 236 -33.94 0.83 3.62
N VAL A 237 -34.00 2.12 3.90
CA VAL A 237 -32.95 3.08 3.49
C VAL A 237 -31.63 2.77 4.17
N ARG A 238 -31.64 2.53 5.49
CA ARG A 238 -30.45 2.14 6.25
C ARG A 238 -29.84 0.85 5.70
N ARG A 239 -30.65 -0.17 5.40
CA ARG A 239 -30.18 -1.41 4.80
C ARG A 239 -29.52 -1.15 3.45
N GLN A 240 -30.20 -0.44 2.54
CA GLN A 240 -29.67 -0.16 1.21
C GLN A 240 -28.36 0.64 1.25
N LEU A 241 -28.26 1.60 2.18
CA LEU A 241 -27.05 2.39 2.34
C LEU A 241 -25.91 1.54 2.90
N ASN A 242 -26.18 0.72 3.93
CA ASN A 242 -25.18 -0.20 4.47
C ASN A 242 -24.71 -1.20 3.41
N ASP A 243 -25.63 -1.80 2.65
CA ASP A 243 -25.29 -2.73 1.57
C ASP A 243 -24.41 -2.05 0.52
N LEU A 244 -24.69 -0.80 0.18
CA LEU A 244 -23.88 -0.02 -0.75
C LEU A 244 -22.48 0.23 -0.20
N CYS A 245 -22.38 0.66 1.06
CA CYS A 245 -21.10 0.91 1.72
C CYS A 245 -20.25 -0.36 1.80
N THR A 246 -20.86 -1.47 2.23
CA THR A 246 -20.21 -2.77 2.34
C THR A 246 -19.68 -3.21 0.99
N ARG A 247 -20.49 -3.15 -0.07
CA ARG A 247 -20.04 -3.52 -1.43
C ARG A 247 -18.84 -2.70 -1.89
N CYS A 248 -18.84 -1.40 -1.64
CA CYS A 248 -17.76 -0.53 -2.07
C CYS A 248 -16.46 -0.72 -1.29
N LEU A 249 -16.55 -1.07 0.01
CA LEU A 249 -15.37 -1.43 0.79
C LEU A 249 -14.83 -2.81 0.43
N GLU A 250 -15.72 -3.78 0.20
CA GLU A 250 -15.34 -5.10 -0.31
C GLU A 250 -14.66 -4.96 -1.68
N ALA A 251 -15.19 -4.09 -2.53
CA ALA A 251 -14.60 -3.72 -3.81
C ALA A 251 -13.20 -3.15 -3.66
N ALA A 252 -13.03 -2.11 -2.83
CA ALA A 252 -11.74 -1.45 -2.62
C ALA A 252 -10.72 -2.36 -1.94
N SER A 253 -11.14 -3.23 -1.03
CA SER A 253 -10.26 -4.13 -0.27
C SER A 253 -9.86 -5.42 -1.00
N ALA A 254 -10.56 -5.75 -2.09
CA ALA A 254 -10.26 -6.87 -2.99
C ALA A 254 -9.01 -6.60 -3.85
N CYS A 255 -7.87 -6.42 -3.19
CA CYS A 255 -6.57 -6.18 -3.79
C CYS A 255 -5.73 -7.47 -3.81
N ASP A 256 -5.21 -7.80 -4.99
CA ASP A 256 -4.30 -8.91 -5.22
C ASP A 256 -2.84 -8.43 -5.28
N PRO A 257 -1.87 -9.20 -4.78
CA PRO A 257 -0.47 -8.90 -4.99
C PRO A 257 -0.10 -9.10 -6.46
N PHE A 258 0.59 -8.11 -7.03
CA PHE A 258 1.13 -8.14 -8.38
C PHE A 258 2.66 -8.00 -8.31
N GLU A 259 3.37 -9.02 -8.78
CA GLU A 259 4.84 -9.04 -8.75
C GLU A 259 5.41 -8.74 -10.14
N VAL A 260 6.29 -7.75 -10.22
CA VAL A 260 7.10 -7.44 -11.40
C VAL A 260 8.49 -8.02 -11.18
N GLY A 261 8.77 -9.14 -11.84
CA GLY A 261 10.09 -9.77 -11.84
C GLY A 261 11.11 -8.97 -12.66
N LEU A 262 12.37 -9.05 -12.26
CA LEU A 262 13.47 -8.37 -12.93
C LEU A 262 14.09 -9.26 -14.02
N GLN A 263 14.25 -8.75 -15.23
CA GLN A 263 14.92 -9.46 -16.31
C GLN A 263 16.44 -9.16 -16.30
N PRO A 264 17.30 -10.08 -16.76
CA PRO A 264 18.75 -9.83 -16.80
C PRO A 264 19.13 -8.53 -17.54
N GLY A 265 18.47 -8.22 -18.67
CA GLY A 265 18.72 -6.99 -19.42
C GLY A 265 18.23 -5.70 -18.73
N GLN A 266 17.51 -5.81 -17.62
CA GLN A 266 17.05 -4.69 -16.80
C GLN A 266 17.99 -4.39 -15.63
N ILE A 267 19.01 -5.22 -15.42
CA ILE A 267 20.05 -5.02 -14.39
C ILE A 267 21.25 -4.41 -15.09
N VAL A 268 21.61 -3.19 -14.72
CA VAL A 268 22.78 -2.50 -15.27
C VAL A 268 23.85 -2.42 -14.19
N LEU A 269 25.00 -3.05 -14.45
CA LEU A 269 26.18 -2.93 -13.60
C LEU A 269 26.80 -1.54 -13.80
N LEU A 270 26.84 -0.72 -12.75
CA LEU A 270 27.39 0.63 -12.77
C LEU A 270 28.89 0.61 -12.47
N ARG A 271 29.27 -0.04 -11.37
CA ARG A 271 30.66 -0.16 -10.90
C ARG A 271 30.91 -1.53 -10.31
N LYS A 272 32.13 -2.03 -10.49
CA LYS A 272 32.61 -3.29 -9.91
C LYS A 272 34.03 -3.09 -9.37
N PHE A 273 34.26 -3.44 -8.13
CA PHE A 273 35.56 -3.25 -7.49
C PHE A 273 35.80 -4.23 -6.34
N VAL A 274 37.07 -4.38 -5.97
CA VAL A 274 37.47 -5.10 -4.76
C VAL A 274 37.39 -4.14 -3.59
N LEU A 275 36.71 -4.55 -2.52
CA LEU A 275 36.68 -3.87 -1.25
C LEU A 275 37.45 -4.68 -0.21
N TRP A 276 38.49 -4.08 0.35
CA TRP A 276 39.26 -4.62 1.46
C TRP A 276 38.58 -4.26 2.78
N LEU A 277 38.05 -5.28 3.45
CA LEU A 277 37.32 -5.14 4.70
C LEU A 277 38.21 -5.54 5.89
N PRO A 278 38.22 -4.76 6.98
CA PRO A 278 38.94 -5.14 8.19
C PRO A 278 38.28 -6.35 8.83
N GLU A 279 39.06 -7.40 9.08
CA GLU A 279 38.64 -8.61 9.77
C GLU A 279 39.00 -8.48 11.25
N LEU A 280 38.00 -8.58 12.12
CA LEU A 280 38.22 -8.65 13.56
C LEU A 280 39.02 -9.92 13.86
N GLY A 281 40.13 -9.78 14.59
CA GLY A 281 40.86 -10.95 15.08
C GLY A 281 39.93 -11.83 15.89
N GLN A 282 39.89 -13.14 15.61
CA GLN A 282 39.34 -14.08 16.56
C GLN A 282 40.21 -13.97 17.82
N ALA A 283 39.60 -13.55 18.94
CA ALA A 283 40.23 -13.59 20.24
C ALA A 283 40.54 -15.04 20.66
#